data_AF-A0A2E9BLT8-F1
#
_entry.id   AF-A0A2E9BLT8-F1
#
_cell.length_a   1.000
_cell.length_b   1.000
_cell.length_c   1.000
_cell.angle_alpha   90.00
_cell.angle_beta   90.00
_cell.angle_gamma   90.00
#
_symmetry.space_group_name_H-M   'P 1'
#
loop_
_entity.id
_entity.type
_entity.pdbx_description
1 polymer ?
#
loop_
_entity_poly.entity_id
_entity_poly.type
_entity_poly.pdbx_seq_one_letter_code
_entity_poly.pdbx_strand_id
1 'polypeptide(L)'
;MITPVSTALPTSSAPPVGRADGVPLTRVALAYIDQRFDLYLRFGDPSRIIRFDRWRRCAVFTPNAVLCRIRWQANDYGTIRWQLMVM
;
A
#
# COMPACT_ATOMS: atom_id res chain seq x y z
N MET A 1 18.49 -45.99 19.24
CA MET A 1 18.74 -44.58 18.85
C MET A 1 18.51 -44.49 17.35
N ILE A 2 17.50 -43.74 16.89
CA ILE A 2 17.12 -43.66 15.47
C ILE A 2 17.07 -42.17 15.10
N THR A 3 17.92 -41.75 14.16
CA THR A 3 18.06 -40.38 13.64
C THR A 3 16.93 -40.03 12.67
N PRO A 4 16.35 -38.83 12.69
CA PRO A 4 15.43 -38.40 11.64
C PRO A 4 16.21 -37.81 10.45
N VAL A 5 15.91 -38.31 9.25
CA VAL A 5 16.30 -37.71 7.97
C VAL A 5 15.36 -36.53 7.68
N SER A 6 15.92 -35.34 7.50
CA SER A 6 15.16 -34.12 7.17
C SER A 6 15.17 -33.90 5.67
N THR A 7 14.03 -34.07 5.02
CA THR A 7 13.84 -33.76 3.59
C THR A 7 13.53 -32.27 3.45
N ALA A 8 14.49 -31.47 2.98
CA ALA A 8 14.28 -30.06 2.64
C ALA A 8 13.73 -29.92 1.21
N LEU A 9 12.59 -29.23 1.05
CA LEU A 9 12.01 -28.88 -0.24
C LEU A 9 12.86 -27.78 -0.94
N PRO A 10 13.01 -27.82 -2.28
CA PRO A 10 13.69 -26.75 -3.00
C PRO A 10 12.84 -25.47 -3.00
N THR A 11 13.36 -24.40 -2.41
CA THR A 11 12.80 -23.05 -2.52
C THR A 11 12.91 -22.57 -3.96
N SER A 12 11.77 -22.49 -4.65
CA SER A 12 11.66 -21.88 -5.98
C SER A 12 11.93 -20.37 -5.87
N SER A 13 13.13 -19.96 -6.30
CA SER A 13 13.53 -18.55 -6.42
C SER A 13 12.88 -17.96 -7.67
N ALA A 14 11.67 -17.41 -7.55
CA ALA A 14 11.11 -16.56 -8.61
C ALA A 14 11.99 -15.30 -8.77
N PRO A 15 12.36 -14.89 -10.01
CA PRO A 15 13.15 -13.69 -10.23
C PRO A 15 12.39 -12.45 -9.76
N PRO A 16 13.08 -11.42 -9.24
CA PRO A 16 12.43 -10.17 -8.88
C PRO A 16 11.88 -9.52 -10.15
N VAL A 17 10.56 -9.47 -10.26
CA VAL A 17 9.84 -8.72 -11.30
C VAL A 17 10.30 -7.26 -11.26
N GLY A 18 10.93 -6.84 -12.36
CA GLY A 18 11.09 -5.45 -12.81
C GLY A 18 11.37 -4.42 -11.72
N ARG A 19 12.61 -4.38 -11.22
CA ARG A 19 13.10 -3.21 -10.49
C ARG A 19 13.26 -2.09 -11.52
N ALA A 20 12.29 -1.19 -11.60
CA ALA A 20 12.44 0.02 -12.41
C ALA A 20 13.62 0.82 -11.82
N ASP A 21 14.66 1.04 -12.62
CA ASP A 21 15.83 1.89 -12.32
C ASP A 21 15.46 3.39 -12.27
N GLY A 22 14.39 3.71 -11.54
CA GLY A 22 13.90 5.04 -11.31
C GLY A 22 14.07 5.38 -9.84
N VAL A 23 14.56 6.60 -9.58
CA VAL A 23 14.48 7.32 -8.30
C VAL A 23 13.33 6.80 -7.42
N PRO A 24 13.54 6.42 -6.15
CA PRO A 24 12.51 5.77 -5.34
C PRO A 24 11.30 6.71 -5.17
N LEU A 25 10.22 6.44 -5.90
CA LEU A 25 8.97 7.19 -5.80
C LEU A 25 8.09 6.61 -4.70
N THR A 26 7.54 7.48 -3.86
CA THR A 26 6.56 7.07 -2.85
C THR A 26 5.21 6.91 -3.51
N ARG A 27 4.64 5.70 -3.46
CA ARG A 27 3.33 5.42 -4.01
C ARG A 27 2.30 5.25 -2.91
N VAL A 28 1.30 6.11 -2.91
CA VAL A 28 0.22 6.11 -1.92
C VAL A 28 -1.05 5.62 -2.58
N ALA A 29 -1.52 4.44 -2.16
CA ALA A 29 -2.83 3.94 -2.56
C ALA A 29 -3.93 4.77 -1.90
N LEU A 30 -4.97 5.06 -2.65
CA LEU A 30 -6.18 5.77 -2.26
C LEU A 30 -7.36 4.91 -2.68
N ALA A 31 -8.32 4.71 -1.79
CA ALA A 31 -9.48 3.88 -2.10
C ALA A 31 -10.68 4.30 -1.28
N TYR A 32 -11.85 4.27 -1.92
CA TYR A 32 -13.11 4.58 -1.29
C TYR A 32 -14.06 3.38 -1.42
N ILE A 33 -14.62 2.94 -0.31
CA ILE A 33 -15.67 1.93 -0.25
C ILE A 33 -16.74 2.50 0.65
N ASP A 34 -17.93 2.63 0.08
CA ASP A 34 -19.05 3.25 0.76
C ASP A 34 -19.29 2.61 2.14
N GLN A 35 -19.43 3.47 3.14
CA GLN A 35 -19.65 3.16 4.56
C GLN A 35 -18.66 2.20 5.25
N ARG A 36 -17.62 1.71 4.55
CA ARG A 36 -16.70 0.69 5.10
C ARG A 36 -15.26 1.14 5.16
N PHE A 37 -14.79 1.86 4.15
CA PHE A 37 -13.36 2.19 4.06
C PHE A 37 -13.15 3.46 3.26
N ASP A 38 -12.38 4.38 3.83
CA ASP A 38 -11.95 5.57 3.12
C ASP A 38 -10.46 5.79 3.35
N LEU A 39 -9.70 5.81 2.26
CA LEU A 39 -8.29 6.09 2.23
C LEU A 39 -8.05 7.23 1.26
N TYR A 40 -7.90 8.42 1.81
CA TYR A 40 -7.73 9.65 1.05
C TYR A 40 -6.47 10.40 1.49
N LEU A 41 -6.03 11.31 0.62
CA LEU A 41 -4.91 12.19 0.89
C LEU A 41 -5.44 13.46 1.55
N ARG A 42 -4.87 13.84 2.70
CA ARG A 42 -5.20 15.11 3.37
C ARG A 42 -4.42 16.27 2.77
N PHE A 43 -3.12 16.08 2.56
CA PHE A 43 -2.23 17.05 1.93
C PHE A 43 -1.04 16.36 1.25
N GLY A 44 -0.35 17.10 0.38
CA GLY A 44 0.75 16.63 -0.44
C GLY A 44 0.45 16.87 -1.92
N ASP A 45 1.48 17.20 -2.69
CA ASP A 45 1.37 17.42 -4.13
C ASP A 45 1.78 16.15 -4.90
N PRO A 46 0.83 15.41 -5.50
CA PRO A 46 1.15 14.21 -6.24
C PRO A 46 1.70 14.58 -7.62
N SER A 47 2.92 14.14 -7.90
CA SER A 47 3.53 14.31 -9.23
C SER A 47 2.76 13.56 -10.33
N ARG A 48 2.06 12.48 -9.96
CA ARG A 48 1.19 11.74 -10.88
C ARG A 48 0.07 11.03 -10.12
N ILE A 49 -1.13 11.03 -10.68
CA ILE A 49 -2.24 10.22 -10.17
C ILE A 49 -2.57 9.13 -11.19
N ILE A 50 -2.41 7.86 -10.78
CA ILE A 50 -2.74 6.68 -11.57
C ILE A 50 -4.11 6.19 -11.09
N ARG A 51 -5.09 6.11 -11.98
CA ARG A 51 -6.41 5.55 -11.66
C ARG A 51 -6.40 4.06 -11.99
N PHE A 52 -6.68 3.22 -11.02
CA PHE A 52 -6.83 1.77 -11.23
C PHE A 52 -8.29 1.43 -11.53
N ASP A 53 -9.20 1.91 -10.68
CA ASP A 53 -10.64 1.70 -10.81
C ASP A 53 -11.40 3.01 -10.58
N ARG A 54 -12.73 2.96 -10.68
CA ARG A 54 -13.61 4.07 -10.28
C ARG A 54 -13.35 4.51 -8.84
N TRP A 55 -13.07 3.54 -7.96
CA TRP A 55 -12.97 3.72 -6.51
C TRP A 55 -11.55 3.61 -5.96
N ARG A 56 -10.56 3.24 -6.79
CA ARG A 56 -9.16 3.06 -6.37
C ARG A 56 -8.23 3.85 -7.25
N ARG A 57 -7.35 4.64 -6.63
CA ARG A 57 -6.37 5.48 -7.31
C ARG A 57 -5.05 5.41 -6.55
N CYS A 58 -3.98 5.81 -7.20
CA CYS A 58 -2.66 5.84 -6.62
C CYS A 58 -2.02 7.19 -6.89
N ALA A 59 -1.72 7.91 -5.83
CA ALA A 59 -0.92 9.11 -5.91
C ALA A 59 0.55 8.72 -5.85
N VAL A 60 1.33 9.20 -6.82
CA VAL A 60 2.77 9.00 -6.91
C VAL A 60 3.43 10.31 -6.51
N PHE A 61 4.43 10.23 -5.65
CA PHE A 61 5.16 11.37 -5.13
C PHE A 61 6.64 11.19 -5.45
N THR A 62 7.33 12.32 -5.67
CA THR A 62 8.79 12.34 -5.72
C THR A 62 9.36 11.98 -4.35
N PRO A 63 10.58 11.42 -4.27
CA PRO A 63 11.25 11.28 -2.99
C PRO A 63 11.35 12.64 -2.29
N ASN A 64 11.31 12.63 -0.96
CA ASN A 64 11.33 13.80 -0.08
C ASN A 64 10.09 14.71 -0.16
N ALA A 65 9.05 14.33 -0.91
CA ALA A 65 7.78 15.05 -0.87
C ALA A 65 7.05 14.76 0.44
N VAL A 66 6.68 15.82 1.17
CA VAL A 66 5.89 15.70 2.38
C VAL A 66 4.43 15.46 2.01
N LEU A 67 3.85 14.39 2.54
CA LEU A 67 2.48 13.99 2.26
C LEU A 67 1.79 13.46 3.50
N CYS A 68 0.47 13.55 3.51
CA CYS A 68 -0.35 12.98 4.56
C CYS A 68 -1.57 12.29 4.01
N ARG A 69 -1.78 11.06 4.49
CA ARG A 69 -2.95 10.24 4.18
C ARG A 69 -3.73 9.92 5.45
N ILE A 70 -5.03 9.81 5.28
CA ILE A 70 -5.94 9.38 6.32
C ILE A 70 -6.56 8.06 5.87
N ARG A 71 -6.49 7.07 6.75
CA ARG A 71 -7.22 5.81 6.63
C ARG A 71 -8.32 5.80 7.67
N TRP A 72 -9.56 5.77 7.20
CA TRP A 72 -10.74 5.52 8.00
C TRP A 72 -11.36 4.19 7.59
N GLN A 73 -11.86 3.44 8.57
CA GLN A 73 -12.54 2.18 8.36
C GLN A 73 -13.67 2.06 9.38
N ALA A 74 -14.83 1.60 8.92
CA ALA A 74 -15.99 1.30 9.73
C ALA A 74 -16.53 -0.10 9.48
N ASN A 75 -17.25 -0.61 10.46
CA ASN A 75 -18.10 -1.78 10.37
C ASN A 75 -19.56 -1.37 10.63
N ASP A 76 -20.46 -2.36 10.74
CA ASP A 76 -21.89 -2.13 10.98
C ASP A 76 -22.18 -1.45 12.33
N TYR A 77 -21.20 -1.39 13.24
CA TYR A 77 -21.28 -0.75 14.55
C TYR A 77 -20.59 0.62 14.59
N GLY A 78 -20.01 1.09 13.48
CA GLY A 78 -19.35 2.39 13.37
C GLY A 78 -17.84 2.31 13.11
N THR A 79 -17.10 3.36 13.50
CA THR A 79 -15.68 3.49 13.19
C THR A 79 -14.85 2.46 13.95
N ILE A 80 -14.13 1.60 13.23
CA ILE A 80 -13.23 0.59 13.81
C ILE A 80 -11.77 1.01 13.79
N ARG A 81 -11.37 1.86 12.83
CA ARG A 81 -10.00 2.31 12.71
C ARG A 81 -9.95 3.69 12.11
N TRP A 82 -9.21 4.57 12.76
CA TRP A 82 -8.83 5.85 12.23
C TRP A 82 -7.31 5.99 12.35
N GLN A 83 -6.65 6.34 11.25
CA GLN A 83 -5.20 6.45 11.22
C GLN A 83 -4.79 7.62 10.33
N LEU A 84 -4.00 8.53 10.91
CA LEU A 84 -3.27 9.56 10.21
C LEU A 84 -1.84 9.08 9.99
N MET A 85 -1.32 9.24 8.78
CA MET A 85 0.09 8.95 8.49
C MET A 85 0.69 10.10 7.69
N VAL A 86 1.86 10.54 8.12
CA VAL A 86 2.67 11.56 7.45
C VAL A 86 3.98 10.90 6.99
N MET A 87 4.39 11.18 5.77
CA MET A 87 5.65 10.74 5.15
C MET A 87 6.39 11.92 4.53
#